data_AF-A0A496R150-F1
#
_entry.id   AF-A0A496R150-F1
#
_cell.length_a   1.000
_cell.length_b   1.000
_cell.length_c   1.000
_cell.angle_alpha   90.00
_cell.angle_beta   90.00
_cell.angle_gamma   90.00
#
_symmetry.space_group_name_H-M   'P 1'
#
loop_
_entity.id
_entity.type
_entity.pdbx_description
1 polymer ?
#
loop_
_entity_poly.entity_id
_entity_poly.type
_entity_poly.pdbx_seq_one_letter_code
_entity_poly.pdbx_strand_id
1 'polypeptide(L)'
;RLSSRRSEADRVVVKFDGVEVAEIPMLEKMEDIARETFLLKQPITVGKTIIRATIKNVTKEIGKDAMQQGLSDQGVGGFFVGLLAGIAADVAVDATENADLRISQFFPSYARAVEISVPPGTYNVTVEYWNGKNLMRAVDHGSREFTPGGLNLIESYMLQ
;
A
#
# COMPACT_ATOMS: atom_id res chain seq x y z
N ARG A 1 15.53 7.27 -1.16
CA ARG A 1 14.74 8.27 -1.91
C ARG A 1 13.54 7.53 -2.50
N LEU A 2 12.33 8.09 -2.41
CA LEU A 2 11.19 7.60 -3.21
C LEU A 2 11.49 7.95 -4.68
N SER A 3 11.64 6.95 -5.53
CA SER A 3 11.87 7.11 -6.97
C SER A 3 10.72 6.48 -7.72
N SER A 4 10.14 7.21 -8.68
CA SER A 4 9.06 6.65 -9.51
C SER A 4 9.59 5.53 -10.39
N ARG A 5 8.84 4.44 -10.50
CA ARG A 5 9.08 3.42 -11.54
C ARG A 5 8.26 3.77 -12.78
N ARG A 6 8.95 4.00 -13.91
CA ARG A 6 8.29 4.19 -15.20
C ARG A 6 7.61 2.89 -15.61
N SER A 7 6.37 2.96 -16.09
CA SER A 7 5.75 1.81 -16.74
C SER A 7 6.59 1.41 -17.95
N GLU A 8 6.99 0.15 -18.02
CA GLU A 8 7.64 -0.36 -19.22
C GLU A 8 6.65 -0.41 -20.40
N ALA A 9 5.37 -0.67 -20.13
CA ALA A 9 4.32 -0.64 -21.15
C ALA A 9 3.72 0.77 -21.28
N ASP A 10 3.81 1.36 -22.47
CA ASP A 10 3.18 2.65 -22.79
C ASP A 10 1.75 2.48 -23.31
N ARG A 11 1.50 1.38 -24.04
CA ARG A 11 0.22 1.05 -24.68
C ARG A 11 -0.24 -0.35 -24.27
N VAL A 12 -1.54 -0.49 -23.97
CA VAL A 12 -2.17 -1.78 -23.65
C VAL A 12 -3.39 -1.95 -24.53
N VAL A 13 -3.53 -3.09 -25.19
CA VAL A 13 -4.55 -3.32 -26.22
C VAL A 13 -5.32 -4.60 -25.93
N VAL A 14 -6.63 -4.59 -26.17
CA VAL A 14 -7.49 -5.77 -26.13
C VAL A 14 -7.79 -6.23 -27.54
N LYS A 15 -7.60 -7.53 -27.79
CA LYS A 15 -7.94 -8.20 -29.05
C LYS A 15 -8.99 -9.27 -28.82
N PHE A 16 -10.01 -9.28 -29.67
CA PHE A 16 -11.01 -10.36 -29.76
C PHE A 16 -10.79 -11.09 -31.08
N ASP A 17 -10.59 -12.41 -31.02
CA ASP A 17 -10.32 -13.27 -32.17
C ASP A 17 -9.17 -12.76 -33.06
N GLY A 18 -8.14 -12.21 -32.40
CA GLY A 18 -6.94 -11.66 -33.06
C GLY A 18 -7.09 -10.24 -33.61
N VAL A 19 -8.30 -9.66 -33.59
CA VAL A 19 -8.57 -8.29 -34.05
C VAL A 19 -8.51 -7.34 -32.87
N GLU A 20 -7.74 -6.26 -33.01
CA GLU A 20 -7.71 -5.17 -32.02
C GLU A 20 -9.07 -4.48 -31.93
N VAL A 21 -9.65 -4.47 -30.72
CA VAL A 21 -10.98 -3.89 -30.45
C VAL A 21 -10.86 -2.55 -29.73
N ALA A 22 -9.94 -2.44 -28.78
CA ALA A 22 -9.75 -1.22 -28.00
C ALA A 22 -8.34 -1.12 -27.42
N GLU A 23 -7.86 0.11 -27.27
CA GLU A 23 -6.73 0.45 -26.40
C GLU A 23 -7.26 0.75 -24.99
N ILE A 24 -6.57 0.24 -23.95
CA ILE A 24 -6.92 0.47 -22.55
C ILE A 24 -6.21 1.74 -22.06
N PRO A 25 -6.95 2.85 -21.85
CA PRO A 25 -6.36 4.09 -21.39
C PRO A 25 -5.86 3.96 -19.95
N MET A 26 -4.96 4.87 -19.59
CA MET A 26 -4.56 5.04 -18.19
C MET A 26 -5.75 5.58 -17.40
N LEU A 27 -6.20 4.83 -16.41
CA LEU A 27 -7.19 5.31 -15.45
C LEU A 27 -6.47 6.14 -14.38
N GLU A 28 -5.45 5.56 -13.76
CA GLU A 28 -4.80 6.20 -12.62
C GLU A 28 -3.38 5.65 -12.36
N LYS A 29 -2.53 6.49 -11.77
CA LYS A 29 -1.18 6.11 -11.30
C LYS A 29 -1.20 5.92 -9.79
N MET A 30 -1.34 4.68 -9.34
CA MET A 30 -1.39 4.34 -7.92
C MET A 30 -0.11 4.75 -7.17
N GLU A 31 1.04 4.77 -7.85
CA GLU A 31 2.29 5.22 -7.25
C GLU A 31 2.24 6.69 -6.81
N ASP A 32 1.55 7.54 -7.55
CA ASP A 32 1.42 8.97 -7.24
C ASP A 32 0.52 9.13 -6.00
N ILE A 33 -0.62 8.42 -5.94
CA ILE A 33 -1.50 8.41 -4.76
C ILE A 33 -0.77 7.89 -3.52
N ALA A 34 -0.02 6.79 -3.67
CA ALA A 34 0.73 6.20 -2.57
C ALA A 34 1.79 7.17 -2.04
N ARG A 35 2.47 7.90 -2.95
CA ARG A 35 3.44 8.93 -2.60
C ARG A 35 2.81 10.10 -1.87
N GLU A 36 1.72 10.65 -2.40
CA GLU A 36 1.03 11.77 -1.76
C GLU A 36 0.50 11.38 -0.37
N THR A 37 -0.11 10.20 -0.27
CA THR A 37 -0.57 9.63 1.01
C THR A 37 0.59 9.44 1.99
N PHE A 38 1.73 8.95 1.52
CA PHE A 38 2.92 8.81 2.35
C PHE A 38 3.42 10.17 2.84
N LEU A 39 3.55 11.16 1.97
CA LEU A 39 4.03 12.50 2.32
C LEU A 39 3.11 13.20 3.33
N LEU A 40 1.79 13.02 3.19
CA LEU A 40 0.81 13.53 4.16
C LEU A 40 0.94 12.86 5.53
N LYS A 41 1.18 11.54 5.58
CA LYS A 41 1.29 10.78 6.83
C LYS A 41 2.67 10.82 7.47
N GLN A 42 3.72 11.10 6.70
CA GLN A 42 5.12 11.03 7.15
C GLN A 42 5.40 11.89 8.40
N PRO A 43 4.98 13.17 8.49
CA PRO A 43 5.23 13.98 9.68
C PRO A 43 4.58 13.42 10.94
N ILE A 44 3.35 12.89 10.81
CA ILE A 44 2.61 12.27 11.92
C ILE A 44 3.34 11.01 12.38
N THR A 45 3.76 10.16 11.44
CA THR A 45 4.50 8.93 11.75
C THR A 45 5.84 9.24 12.41
N VAL A 46 6.62 10.19 11.88
CA VAL A 46 7.91 10.60 12.46
C VAL A 46 7.70 11.21 13.85
N GLY A 47 6.71 12.09 14.01
CA GLY A 47 6.38 12.70 15.30
C GLY A 47 6.02 11.66 16.36
N LYS A 48 5.13 10.70 16.02
CA LYS A 48 4.80 9.57 16.90
C LYS A 48 6.03 8.76 17.29
N THR A 49 6.93 8.50 16.34
CA THR A 49 8.17 7.76 16.61
C THR A 49 9.12 8.53 17.54
N ILE A 50 9.30 9.85 17.33
CA ILE A 50 10.13 10.69 18.20
C ILE A 50 9.57 10.69 19.61
N ILE A 51 8.26 10.97 19.77
CA ILE A 51 7.60 10.99 21.08
C ILE A 51 7.74 9.64 21.77
N ARG A 52 7.49 8.53 21.06
CA ARG A 52 7.66 7.16 21.58
C ARG A 52 9.09 6.88 22.02
N ALA A 53 10.09 7.31 21.25
CA ALA A 53 11.50 7.12 21.59
C ALA A 53 11.90 7.94 22.83
N THR A 54 11.45 9.19 22.91
CA THR A 54 11.69 10.06 24.07
C THR A 54 11.04 9.49 25.33
N ILE A 55 9.77 9.08 25.27
CA ILE A 55 9.11 8.45 26.42
C ILE A 55 9.85 7.19 26.85
N LYS A 56 10.22 6.29 25.93
CA LYS A 56 10.98 5.07 26.27
C LYS A 56 12.31 5.39 26.97
N ASN A 57 13.03 6.42 26.51
CA ASN A 57 14.29 6.82 27.12
C ASN A 57 14.07 7.44 28.52
N VAL A 58 13.10 8.34 28.65
CA VAL A 58 12.71 8.95 29.92
C VAL A 58 12.26 7.89 30.92
N THR A 59 11.37 6.97 30.54
CA THR A 59 10.94 5.84 31.39
C THR A 59 12.10 4.92 31.77
N LYS A 60 13.08 4.72 30.88
CA LYS A 60 14.28 3.92 31.19
C LYS A 60 15.18 4.62 32.21
N GLU A 61 15.34 5.93 32.12
CA GLU A 61 16.08 6.73 33.10
C GLU A 61 15.35 6.78 34.44
N ILE A 62 14.06 7.10 34.46
CA ILE A 62 13.25 7.06 35.69
C ILE A 62 13.21 5.66 36.28
N GLY A 63 13.14 4.59 35.48
CA GLY A 63 13.19 3.23 35.98
C GLY A 63 14.53 2.87 36.62
N LYS A 64 15.64 3.40 36.11
CA LYS A 64 16.97 3.29 36.75
C LYS A 64 17.05 4.13 38.02
N ASP A 65 16.59 5.36 37.97
CA ASP A 65 16.62 6.30 39.09
C ASP A 65 15.67 5.85 40.19
N ALA A 66 14.49 5.32 39.89
CA ALA A 66 13.56 4.73 40.86
C ALA A 66 14.06 3.38 41.40
N MET A 67 14.79 2.58 40.61
CA MET A 67 15.53 1.43 41.17
C MET A 67 16.66 1.88 42.12
N GLN A 68 17.30 3.03 41.85
CA GLN A 68 18.33 3.60 42.72
C GLN A 68 17.73 4.35 43.94
N GLN A 69 16.56 4.98 43.80
CA GLN A 69 15.88 5.80 44.81
C GLN A 69 14.78 5.04 45.57
N GLY A 70 14.42 3.83 45.16
CA GLY A 70 13.55 2.89 45.90
C GLY A 70 14.11 2.45 47.25
N LEU A 71 15.18 3.07 47.72
CA LEU A 71 15.70 3.02 49.08
C LEU A 71 15.15 4.13 50.00
N SER A 72 14.43 5.15 49.52
CA SER A 72 13.92 6.20 50.43
C SER A 72 12.85 7.14 49.85
N ASP A 73 11.68 7.10 50.49
CA ASP A 73 10.70 8.19 50.71
C ASP A 73 9.51 8.46 49.76
N GLN A 74 8.33 8.45 50.39
CA GLN A 74 7.01 8.77 49.86
C GLN A 74 6.77 10.28 49.88
N GLY A 75 6.94 10.95 48.74
CA GLY A 75 6.66 12.39 48.56
C GLY A 75 6.32 12.73 47.11
N VAL A 76 6.38 14.01 46.72
CA VAL A 76 6.05 14.58 45.38
C VAL A 76 6.58 13.75 44.19
N GLY A 77 7.67 12.98 44.38
CA GLY A 77 8.14 11.98 43.44
C GLY A 77 7.11 10.90 43.06
N GLY A 78 6.24 10.48 43.98
CA GLY A 78 5.17 9.49 43.73
C GLY A 78 4.08 9.98 42.76
N PHE A 79 3.82 11.28 42.70
CA PHE A 79 2.88 11.85 41.72
C PHE A 79 3.47 11.82 40.30
N PHE A 80 4.75 12.21 40.16
CA PHE A 80 5.46 12.13 38.89
C PHE A 80 5.67 10.67 38.45
N VAL A 81 6.03 9.78 39.38
CA VAL A 81 6.14 8.33 39.11
C VAL A 81 4.79 7.74 38.70
N GLY A 82 3.68 8.14 39.33
CA GLY A 82 2.33 7.68 38.95
C GLY A 82 1.88 8.18 37.56
N LEU A 83 2.18 9.43 37.23
CA LEU A 83 1.91 9.99 35.89
C LEU A 83 2.77 9.31 34.81
N LEU A 84 4.05 9.08 35.10
CA LEU A 84 4.98 8.42 34.21
C LEU A 84 4.69 6.92 34.05
N ALA A 85 4.21 6.25 35.10
CA ALA A 85 3.74 4.87 35.05
C ALA A 85 2.46 4.74 34.22
N GLY A 86 1.52 5.68 34.33
CA GLY A 86 0.31 5.73 33.48
C GLY A 86 0.66 5.88 31.99
N ILE A 87 1.54 6.82 31.65
CA ILE A 87 2.03 7.02 30.27
C ILE A 87 2.82 5.79 29.78
N ALA A 88 3.63 5.17 30.62
CA ALA A 88 4.39 3.96 30.26
C ALA A 88 3.48 2.74 30.04
N ALA A 89 2.38 2.60 30.79
CA ALA A 89 1.40 1.54 30.60
C ALA A 89 0.66 1.69 29.27
N ASP A 90 0.21 2.90 28.93
CA ASP A 90 -0.44 3.18 27.64
C ASP A 90 0.53 2.95 26.47
N VAL A 91 1.80 3.35 26.60
CA VAL A 91 2.85 3.10 25.60
C VAL A 91 3.21 1.61 25.49
N ALA A 92 3.11 0.84 26.58
CA ALA A 92 3.36 -0.60 26.56
C ALA A 92 2.23 -1.36 25.86
N VAL A 93 0.97 -0.96 26.05
CA VAL A 93 -0.19 -1.50 25.33
C VAL A 93 -0.13 -1.15 23.84
N ASP A 94 0.33 0.06 23.48
CA ASP A 94 0.58 0.44 22.08
C ASP A 94 1.86 -0.17 21.47
N ALA A 95 2.77 -0.69 22.29
CA ALA A 95 4.02 -1.32 21.85
C ALA A 95 3.88 -2.83 21.62
N THR A 96 2.83 -3.47 22.14
CA THR A 96 2.51 -4.87 21.83
C THR A 96 1.75 -5.01 20.51
N GLU A 97 1.30 -3.91 19.90
CA GLU A 97 0.95 -3.88 18.48
C GLU A 97 2.21 -4.09 17.64
N ASN A 98 2.46 -5.34 17.25
CA ASN A 98 3.32 -5.63 16.10
C ASN A 98 2.65 -5.00 14.88
N ALA A 99 3.15 -3.82 14.49
CA ALA A 99 2.74 -3.20 13.24
C ALA A 99 2.98 -4.22 12.12
N ASP A 100 1.92 -4.60 11.42
CA ASP A 100 2.06 -5.46 10.26
C ASP A 100 2.84 -4.69 9.18
N LEU A 101 4.14 -4.97 9.10
CA LEU A 101 5.03 -4.37 8.11
C LEU A 101 4.88 -5.03 6.73
N ARG A 102 3.90 -5.93 6.54
CA ARG A 102 3.53 -6.43 5.21
C ARG A 102 2.88 -5.30 4.44
N ILE A 103 3.73 -4.49 3.82
CA ILE A 103 3.34 -3.63 2.71
C ILE A 103 2.81 -4.59 1.65
N SER A 104 1.51 -4.53 1.34
CA SER A 104 0.95 -5.30 0.24
C SER A 104 1.71 -4.95 -1.04
N GLN A 105 2.55 -5.86 -1.51
CA GLN A 105 3.21 -5.79 -2.81
C GLN A 105 2.19 -5.81 -3.98
N PHE A 106 0.90 -5.91 -3.66
CA PHE A 106 -0.18 -6.19 -4.59
C PHE A 106 -0.78 -4.96 -5.28
N PHE A 107 -0.37 -3.73 -4.95
CA PHE A 107 -0.90 -2.57 -5.65
C PHE A 107 -0.10 -2.28 -6.93
N PRO A 108 -0.71 -2.37 -8.12
CA PRO A 108 -0.02 -2.08 -9.37
C PRO A 108 0.34 -0.60 -9.43
N SER A 109 1.51 -0.23 -9.94
CA SER A 109 1.88 1.19 -10.08
C SER A 109 0.97 1.96 -11.06
N TYR A 110 0.35 1.24 -11.99
CA TYR A 110 -0.50 1.77 -13.05
C TYR A 110 -1.81 0.98 -13.12
N ALA A 111 -2.94 1.68 -13.02
CA ALA A 111 -4.26 1.12 -13.21
C ALA A 111 -4.82 1.59 -14.57
N ARG A 112 -5.32 0.64 -15.35
CA ARG A 112 -5.89 0.87 -16.68
C ARG A 112 -7.24 0.14 -16.76
N ALA A 113 -8.23 0.77 -17.35
CA ALA A 113 -9.55 0.18 -17.52
C ALA A 113 -10.22 0.73 -18.78
N VAL A 114 -11.03 -0.09 -19.45
CA VAL A 114 -11.84 0.29 -20.59
C VAL A 114 -13.14 -0.49 -20.57
N GLU A 115 -14.22 0.14 -20.98
CA GLU A 115 -15.49 -0.51 -21.26
C GLU A 115 -15.60 -0.76 -22.76
N ILE A 116 -15.95 -1.99 -23.15
CA ILE A 116 -16.05 -2.39 -24.55
C ILE A 116 -17.45 -2.96 -24.79
N SER A 117 -18.21 -2.31 -25.67
CA SER A 117 -19.52 -2.82 -26.09
C SER A 117 -19.32 -3.84 -27.20
N VAL A 118 -19.73 -5.09 -26.95
CA VAL A 118 -19.68 -6.18 -27.93
C VAL A 118 -21.02 -6.90 -28.03
N PRO A 119 -21.38 -7.48 -29.19
CA PRO A 119 -22.50 -8.39 -29.29
C PRO A 119 -22.33 -9.59 -28.33
N PRO A 120 -23.42 -10.16 -27.79
CA PRO A 120 -23.34 -11.41 -27.06
C PRO A 120 -22.73 -12.52 -27.90
N GLY A 121 -21.82 -13.29 -27.32
CA GLY A 121 -21.11 -14.34 -28.02
C GLY A 121 -19.84 -14.78 -27.32
N THR A 122 -19.14 -15.71 -27.95
CA THR A 122 -17.89 -16.27 -27.45
C THR A 122 -16.73 -15.76 -28.27
N TYR A 123 -15.74 -15.16 -27.60
CA TYR A 123 -14.56 -14.57 -28.23
C TYR A 123 -13.29 -15.11 -27.59
N ASN A 124 -12.23 -15.28 -28.36
CA ASN A 124 -10.89 -15.48 -27.79
C ASN A 124 -10.30 -14.12 -27.43
N VAL A 125 -10.05 -13.91 -26.13
CA VAL A 125 -9.63 -12.59 -25.62
C VAL A 125 -8.15 -12.60 -25.34
N THR A 126 -7.42 -11.64 -25.93
CA THR A 126 -6.00 -11.43 -25.65
C THR A 126 -5.76 -9.98 -25.22
N VAL A 127 -4.99 -9.79 -24.16
CA VAL A 127 -4.52 -8.46 -23.72
C VAL A 127 -3.03 -8.35 -24.01
N GLU A 128 -2.64 -7.36 -24.80
CA GLU A 128 -1.27 -7.12 -25.21
C GLU A 128 -0.70 -5.85 -24.57
N TYR A 129 0.51 -5.97 -24.04
CA TYR A 129 1.29 -4.89 -23.44
C TYR A 129 2.42 -4.51 -24.38
N TRP A 130 2.48 -3.25 -24.77
CA TRP A 130 3.40 -2.72 -25.77
C TRP A 130 4.30 -1.64 -25.18
N ASN A 131 5.51 -1.53 -25.75
CA ASN A 131 6.41 -0.39 -25.58
C ASN A 131 6.79 0.10 -26.97
N GLY A 132 6.16 1.19 -27.42
CA GLY A 132 6.24 1.64 -28.80
C GLY A 132 5.79 0.55 -29.78
N LYS A 133 6.73 0.03 -30.58
CA LYS A 133 6.47 -1.07 -31.54
C LYS A 133 6.82 -2.46 -31.01
N ASN A 134 7.36 -2.55 -29.79
CA ASN A 134 7.78 -3.81 -29.20
C ASN A 134 6.65 -4.43 -28.37
N LEU A 135 6.24 -5.64 -28.71
CA LEU A 135 5.31 -6.42 -27.90
C LEU A 135 6.06 -6.94 -26.67
N MET A 136 5.73 -6.40 -25.50
CA MET A 136 6.36 -6.82 -24.25
C MET A 136 5.77 -8.14 -23.75
N ARG A 137 4.44 -8.24 -23.79
CA ARG A 137 3.70 -9.40 -23.30
C ARG A 137 2.35 -9.49 -23.98
N ALA A 138 1.96 -10.70 -24.36
CA ALA A 138 0.58 -11.03 -24.69
C ALA A 138 0.04 -11.99 -23.63
N VAL A 139 -1.11 -11.67 -23.06
CA VAL A 139 -1.82 -12.49 -22.09
C VAL A 139 -3.08 -13.02 -22.77
N ASP A 140 -3.08 -14.31 -23.06
CA ASP A 140 -4.25 -14.99 -23.59
C ASP A 140 -5.19 -15.40 -22.45
N HIS A 141 -6.42 -14.90 -22.50
CA HIS A 141 -7.50 -15.26 -21.57
C HIS A 141 -8.35 -16.41 -22.10
N GLY A 142 -8.04 -16.93 -23.29
CA GLY A 142 -8.75 -17.99 -23.96
C GLY A 142 -10.15 -17.58 -24.39
N SER A 143 -10.97 -18.59 -24.62
CA SER A 143 -12.37 -18.43 -24.99
C SER A 143 -13.20 -17.90 -23.81
N ARG A 144 -13.92 -16.80 -24.06
CA ARG A 144 -14.75 -16.09 -23.08
C ARG A 144 -16.12 -15.82 -23.68
N GLU A 145 -17.15 -16.22 -22.96
CA GLU A 145 -18.54 -15.96 -23.30
C GLU A 145 -19.00 -14.65 -22.65
N PHE A 146 -19.58 -13.76 -23.47
CA PHE A 146 -20.16 -12.50 -23.02
C PHE A 146 -21.66 -12.54 -23.24
N THR A 147 -22.42 -12.34 -22.16
CA THR A 147 -23.89 -12.43 -22.16
C THR A 147 -24.51 -11.18 -21.56
N PRO A 148 -25.75 -10.80 -21.96
CA PRO A 148 -26.48 -9.74 -21.30
C PRO A 148 -26.70 -10.08 -19.82
N GLY A 149 -26.28 -9.20 -18.91
CA GLY A 149 -26.40 -9.41 -17.46
C GLY A 149 -25.32 -10.32 -16.84
N GLY A 150 -24.37 -10.82 -17.63
CA GLY A 150 -23.17 -11.49 -17.13
C GLY A 150 -22.15 -10.51 -16.52
N LEU A 151 -21.18 -11.04 -15.76
CA LEU A 151 -20.12 -10.24 -15.15
C LEU A 151 -19.26 -9.52 -16.20
N ASN A 152 -19.02 -10.15 -17.36
CA ASN A 152 -18.33 -9.57 -18.52
C ASN A 152 -17.03 -8.81 -18.19
N LEU A 153 -16.26 -9.33 -17.22
CA LEU A 153 -15.04 -8.72 -16.73
C LEU A 153 -13.82 -9.56 -17.11
N ILE A 154 -12.77 -8.89 -17.60
CA ILE A 154 -11.46 -9.48 -17.87
C ILE A 154 -10.40 -8.70 -17.09
N GLU A 155 -9.66 -9.41 -16.25
CA GLU A 155 -8.55 -8.86 -15.49
C GLU A 155 -7.24 -9.35 -16.08
N SER A 156 -6.29 -8.45 -16.31
CA SER A 156 -4.98 -8.75 -16.83
C SER A 156 -3.93 -7.92 -16.10
N TYR A 157 -2.74 -8.49 -15.89
CA TYR A 157 -1.63 -7.79 -15.26
C TYR A 157 -0.30 -8.17 -15.91
N MET A 158 0.65 -7.24 -15.86
CA MET A 158 2.04 -7.45 -16.22
C MET A 158 2.91 -7.07 -15.01
N LEU A 159 3.60 -8.06 -14.44
CA LEU A 159 4.59 -7.83 -13.39
C LEU A 159 5.88 -7.30 -14.03
N GLN A 160 6.46 -6.28 -13.38
CA GLN A 160 7.73 -5.64 -13.72
C GLN A 160 8.74 -5.88 -12.60
#